data_AF-A0A7C0X6E2-F1
#
_entry.id   AF-A0A7C0X6E2-F1
#
_cell.length_a   1.000
_cell.length_b   1.000
_cell.length_c   1.000
_cell.angle_alpha   90.00
_cell.angle_beta   90.00
_cell.angle_gamma   90.00
#
_symmetry.space_group_name_H-M   'P 1'
#
loop_
_entity.id
_entity.type
_entity.pdbx_description
1 polymer ?
#
loop_
_entity_poly.entity_id
_entity_poly.type
_entity_poly.pdbx_seq_one_letter_code
_entity_poly.pdbx_strand_id
1 'polypeptide(L)'
;IELSSNMKAVISIPAIASKGDEVINLSREITRSTFEDLIKDYLDRTIDFTNQALEDSELTHQEISQVLLVGGSTKIPLVRQMIRSRMKKEPSTNINPDECVALGAAVQAGLITGQVKELVLSDILSHSLGTETIGDTFDMLIAKHSFIPTSVSQDYTTVVENQSRVRINVVEGESKVASENVRLGTFILDGIPPGPPGSQTIRVKFDIDNNGILTVTATNLETGKANQITIEASKTRLSDEEIVRAKDNLEELTEEAGSHKEALPDTYREAMALITRAEGMEFRVNDMEVKRLRELIQELELAISLDKPNDVLEKSDELSELLFDLEDAYGQVDEPEDEAADEDELTD
;
A
#
# COMPACT_ATOMS: atom_id res chain seq x y z
N ILE A 1 -3.02 9.15 -14.59
CA ILE A 1 -4.40 9.68 -14.56
C ILE A 1 -4.70 10.49 -15.82
N GLU A 2 -3.87 11.46 -16.22
CA GLU A 2 -4.14 12.27 -17.42
C GLU A 2 -4.34 11.45 -18.70
N LEU A 3 -3.45 10.52 -19.03
CA LEU A 3 -3.61 9.65 -20.22
C LEU A 3 -4.77 8.66 -20.12
N SER A 4 -5.33 8.45 -18.91
CA SER A 4 -6.54 7.64 -18.73
C SER A 4 -7.79 8.43 -19.17
N SER A 5 -7.78 9.76 -19.08
CA SER A 5 -8.88 10.64 -19.49
C SER A 5 -8.66 11.26 -20.88
N ASN A 6 -7.41 11.62 -21.19
CA ASN A 6 -6.99 12.34 -22.39
C ASN A 6 -6.22 11.46 -23.36
N MET A 7 -6.20 11.82 -24.63
CA MET A 7 -5.43 11.09 -25.66
C MET A 7 -3.94 11.43 -25.65
N LYS A 8 -3.56 12.54 -25.01
CA LYS A 8 -2.19 13.04 -24.92
C LYS A 8 -1.98 13.81 -23.62
N ALA A 9 -0.73 13.86 -23.18
CA ALA A 9 -0.28 14.59 -22.01
C ALA A 9 1.11 15.18 -22.29
N VAL A 10 1.50 16.23 -21.57
CA VAL A 10 2.81 16.85 -21.71
C VAL A 10 3.60 16.63 -20.42
N ILE A 11 4.72 15.93 -20.52
CA ILE A 11 5.69 15.79 -19.45
C ILE A 11 6.54 17.06 -19.46
N SER A 12 6.37 17.91 -18.45
CA SER A 12 7.13 19.16 -18.30
C SER A 12 7.84 19.18 -16.96
N ILE A 13 9.17 19.03 -16.98
CA ILE A 13 10.03 19.07 -15.80
C ILE A 13 11.08 20.17 -16.02
N PRO A 14 10.89 21.36 -15.43
CA PRO A 14 11.89 22.43 -15.50
C PRO A 14 13.13 22.02 -14.69
N ALA A 15 14.29 22.52 -15.13
CA ALA A 15 15.58 22.32 -14.48
C ALA A 15 15.92 20.86 -14.13
N ILE A 16 15.59 19.92 -15.03
CA ILE A 16 15.83 18.48 -14.81
C ILE A 16 17.32 18.15 -14.66
N ALA A 17 18.20 18.96 -15.27
CA ALA A 17 19.64 18.81 -15.19
C ALA A 17 20.34 20.14 -15.48
N SER A 18 21.64 20.21 -15.19
CA SER A 18 22.51 21.30 -15.66
C SER A 18 23.75 20.74 -16.35
N LYS A 19 24.28 21.50 -17.31
CA LYS A 19 25.56 21.20 -17.96
C LYS A 19 26.41 22.46 -18.01
N GLY A 20 27.24 22.64 -16.99
CA GLY A 20 27.90 23.93 -16.73
C GLY A 20 26.87 24.94 -16.23
N ASP A 21 26.84 26.13 -16.81
CA ASP A 21 25.89 27.21 -16.46
C ASP A 21 24.53 27.07 -17.16
N GLU A 22 24.34 26.07 -18.03
CA GLU A 22 23.10 25.86 -18.77
C GLU A 22 22.14 24.93 -18.01
N VAL A 23 20.92 25.42 -17.73
CA VAL A 23 19.82 24.66 -17.13
C VAL A 23 19.02 23.97 -18.24
N ILE A 24 18.87 22.64 -18.13
CA ILE A 24 18.14 21.80 -19.07
C ILE A 24 16.71 21.63 -18.56
N ASN A 25 15.73 21.96 -19.40
CA ASN A 25 14.31 21.69 -19.16
C ASN A 25 13.86 20.49 -20.00
N LEU A 26 13.09 19.57 -19.42
CA LEU A 26 12.43 18.51 -20.16
C LEU A 26 11.00 18.94 -20.50
N SER A 27 10.67 18.99 -21.79
CA SER A 27 9.29 19.10 -22.25
C SER A 27 9.06 18.09 -23.37
N ARG A 28 8.17 17.12 -23.14
CA ARG A 28 7.81 16.10 -24.15
C ARG A 28 6.33 15.77 -24.10
N GLU A 29 5.68 15.78 -25.26
CA GLU A 29 4.34 15.22 -25.41
C GLU A 29 4.42 13.69 -25.45
N ILE A 30 3.52 13.02 -24.73
CA ILE A 30 3.31 11.58 -24.79
C ILE A 30 1.84 11.31 -25.14
N THR A 31 1.61 10.37 -26.04
CA THR A 31 0.25 9.94 -26.41
C THR A 31 -0.17 8.72 -25.61
N ARG A 32 -1.48 8.51 -25.47
CA ARG A 32 -2.06 7.32 -24.84
C ARG A 32 -1.56 6.05 -25.53
N SER A 33 -1.55 6.02 -26.86
CA SER A 33 -1.03 4.88 -27.63
C SER A 33 0.42 4.56 -27.27
N THR A 34 1.29 5.57 -27.18
CA THR A 34 2.70 5.35 -26.80
C THR A 34 2.79 4.75 -25.40
N PHE A 35 2.01 5.27 -24.44
CA PHE A 35 1.97 4.72 -23.09
C PHE A 35 1.48 3.27 -23.07
N GLU A 36 0.40 2.97 -23.80
CA GLU A 36 -0.15 1.62 -23.91
C GLU A 36 0.84 0.64 -24.53
N ASP A 37 1.60 1.06 -25.55
CA ASP A 37 2.68 0.27 -26.14
C ASP A 37 3.81 -0.01 -25.13
N LEU A 38 4.17 0.99 -24.31
CA LEU A 38 5.20 0.84 -23.28
C LEU A 38 4.82 -0.12 -22.15
N ILE A 39 3.52 -0.31 -21.90
CA ILE A 39 3.02 -1.20 -20.83
C ILE A 39 2.42 -2.50 -21.37
N LYS A 40 2.54 -2.76 -22.68
CA LYS A 40 1.86 -3.88 -23.35
C LYS A 40 2.12 -5.23 -22.68
N ASP A 41 3.36 -5.50 -22.29
CA ASP A 41 3.72 -6.77 -21.63
C ASP A 41 2.98 -6.96 -20.28
N TYR A 42 2.73 -5.89 -19.54
CA TYR A 42 1.94 -5.95 -18.30
C TYR A 42 0.44 -6.17 -18.56
N LEU A 43 -0.07 -5.58 -19.64
CA LEU A 43 -1.45 -5.75 -20.07
C LEU A 43 -1.72 -7.19 -20.53
N ASP A 44 -0.81 -7.75 -21.34
CA ASP A 44 -0.90 -9.14 -21.81
C ASP A 44 -0.88 -10.12 -20.62
N ARG A 45 0.06 -9.92 -19.69
CA ARG A 45 0.13 -10.71 -18.44
C ARG A 45 -1.15 -10.63 -17.61
N THR A 46 -1.85 -9.50 -17.62
CA THR A 46 -3.14 -9.35 -16.91
C THR A 46 -4.19 -10.29 -17.49
N ILE A 47 -4.22 -10.47 -18.82
CA ILE A 47 -5.12 -11.42 -19.48
C ILE A 47 -4.67 -12.86 -19.25
N ASP A 48 -3.38 -13.14 -19.23
CA ASP A 48 -2.87 -14.48 -18.92
C ASP A 48 -3.30 -14.93 -17.52
N PHE A 49 -3.16 -14.07 -16.51
CA PHE A 49 -3.65 -14.39 -15.16
C PHE A 49 -5.17 -14.51 -15.08
N THR A 50 -5.91 -13.72 -15.87
CA THR A 50 -7.38 -13.86 -15.98
C THR A 50 -7.76 -15.22 -16.57
N ASN A 51 -7.01 -15.71 -17.57
CA ASN A 51 -7.20 -17.04 -18.14
C ASN A 51 -6.89 -18.12 -17.12
N GLN A 52 -5.73 -18.02 -16.46
CA GLN A 52 -5.29 -18.98 -15.45
C GLN A 52 -6.32 -19.11 -14.33
N ALA A 53 -6.89 -18.00 -13.84
CA ALA A 53 -7.91 -18.04 -12.79
C ALA A 53 -9.22 -18.74 -13.26
N LEU A 54 -9.61 -18.57 -14.52
CA LEU A 54 -10.76 -19.29 -15.09
C LEU A 54 -10.48 -20.78 -15.25
N GLU A 55 -9.27 -21.14 -15.69
CA GLU A 55 -8.84 -22.53 -15.79
C GLU A 55 -8.77 -23.21 -14.42
N ASP A 56 -8.17 -22.55 -13.43
CA ASP A 56 -8.01 -23.04 -12.07
C ASP A 56 -9.35 -23.19 -11.33
N SER A 57 -10.36 -22.37 -11.68
CA SER A 57 -11.72 -22.48 -11.15
C SER A 57 -12.61 -23.45 -11.93
N GLU A 58 -12.13 -23.98 -13.05
CA GLU A 58 -12.90 -24.80 -14.00
C GLU A 58 -14.17 -24.10 -14.53
N LEU A 59 -14.21 -22.76 -14.47
CA LEU A 59 -15.35 -21.95 -14.91
C LEU A 59 -15.11 -21.33 -16.27
N THR A 60 -16.19 -21.20 -17.03
CA THR A 60 -16.20 -20.42 -18.25
C THR A 60 -16.61 -18.97 -17.98
N HIS A 61 -16.23 -18.05 -18.87
CA HIS A 61 -16.64 -16.64 -18.79
C HIS A 61 -18.17 -16.43 -18.76
N GLN A 62 -18.95 -17.40 -19.23
CA GLN A 62 -20.42 -17.35 -19.23
C GLN A 62 -21.00 -17.55 -17.84
N GLU A 63 -20.32 -18.33 -17.00
CA GLU A 63 -20.73 -18.66 -15.62
C GLU A 63 -20.41 -17.53 -14.63
N ILE A 64 -19.50 -16.63 -15.01
CA ILE A 64 -19.14 -15.48 -14.18
C ILE A 64 -20.25 -14.43 -14.22
N SER A 65 -20.97 -14.26 -13.12
CA SER A 65 -22.11 -13.32 -13.03
C SER A 65 -21.72 -11.85 -13.19
N GLN A 66 -20.65 -11.39 -12.53
CA GLN A 66 -20.19 -10.01 -12.54
C GLN A 66 -18.66 -9.95 -12.60
N VAL A 67 -18.15 -8.87 -13.20
CA VAL A 67 -16.73 -8.54 -13.20
C VAL A 67 -16.56 -7.27 -12.39
N LEU A 68 -15.73 -7.31 -11.35
CA LEU A 68 -15.42 -6.17 -10.49
C LEU A 68 -13.97 -5.74 -10.76
N LEU A 69 -13.75 -4.43 -10.96
CA LEU A 69 -12.42 -3.87 -11.14
C LEU A 69 -12.02 -3.12 -9.88
N VAL A 70 -10.86 -3.47 -9.33
CA VAL A 70 -10.34 -2.94 -8.06
C VAL A 70 -8.92 -2.41 -8.28
N GLY A 71 -8.60 -1.26 -7.69
CA GLY A 71 -7.30 -0.59 -7.79
C GLY A 71 -7.21 0.44 -8.91
N GLY A 72 -6.40 1.48 -8.69
CA GLY A 72 -6.31 2.65 -9.57
C GLY A 72 -5.86 2.35 -11.01
N SER A 73 -5.01 1.34 -11.22
CA SER A 73 -4.57 0.94 -12.58
C SER A 73 -5.70 0.41 -13.46
N THR A 74 -6.81 -0.04 -12.87
CA THR A 74 -8.00 -0.45 -13.63
C THR A 74 -8.72 0.72 -14.30
N LYS A 75 -8.35 1.97 -13.97
CA LYS A 75 -8.83 3.18 -14.64
C LYS A 75 -8.19 3.39 -16.02
N ILE A 76 -7.15 2.64 -16.38
CA ILE A 76 -6.57 2.66 -17.73
C ILE A 76 -7.63 2.12 -18.72
N PRO A 77 -8.01 2.90 -19.77
CA PRO A 77 -9.07 2.49 -20.70
C PRO A 77 -8.82 1.14 -21.36
N LEU A 78 -7.57 0.88 -21.78
CA LEU A 78 -7.20 -0.38 -22.42
C LEU A 78 -7.35 -1.59 -21.50
N VAL A 79 -7.06 -1.48 -20.20
CA VAL A 79 -7.29 -2.56 -19.21
C VAL A 79 -8.77 -2.93 -19.18
N ARG A 80 -9.66 -1.93 -19.06
CA ARG A 80 -11.12 -2.16 -19.03
C ARG A 80 -11.60 -2.81 -20.32
N GLN A 81 -11.10 -2.35 -21.46
CA GLN A 81 -11.45 -2.88 -22.77
C GLN A 81 -11.01 -4.34 -22.94
N MET A 82 -9.77 -4.66 -22.55
CA MET A 82 -9.22 -6.01 -22.65
C MET A 82 -10.01 -6.99 -21.76
N ILE A 83 -10.28 -6.62 -20.51
CA ILE A 83 -11.10 -7.44 -19.60
C ILE A 83 -12.53 -7.59 -20.11
N ARG A 84 -13.17 -6.51 -20.56
CA ARG A 84 -14.51 -6.56 -21.16
C ARG A 84 -14.56 -7.51 -22.35
N SER A 85 -13.57 -7.43 -23.24
CA SER A 85 -13.45 -8.30 -24.40
C SER A 85 -13.27 -9.76 -23.99
N ARG A 86 -12.37 -10.02 -23.03
CA ARG A 86 -12.07 -11.37 -22.57
C ARG A 86 -13.22 -12.03 -21.82
N MET A 87 -13.90 -11.27 -20.96
CA MET A 87 -15.02 -11.76 -20.16
C MET A 87 -16.36 -11.68 -20.90
N LYS A 88 -16.39 -11.01 -22.06
CA LYS A 88 -17.60 -10.69 -22.84
C LYS A 88 -18.70 -10.06 -21.98
N LYS A 89 -18.30 -9.27 -20.99
CA LYS A 89 -19.15 -8.70 -19.96
C LYS A 89 -18.65 -7.34 -19.55
N GLU A 90 -19.57 -6.40 -19.34
CA GLU A 90 -19.23 -5.06 -18.85
C GLU A 90 -18.80 -5.15 -17.38
N PRO A 91 -17.62 -4.63 -17.00
CA PRO A 91 -17.25 -4.52 -15.60
C PRO A 91 -18.19 -3.61 -14.84
N SER A 92 -18.58 -4.04 -13.64
CA SER A 92 -19.45 -3.29 -12.74
C SER A 92 -18.81 -1.96 -12.33
N THR A 93 -19.65 -0.94 -12.16
CA THR A 93 -19.29 0.37 -11.61
C THR A 93 -19.87 0.58 -10.21
N ASN A 94 -20.44 -0.47 -9.59
CA ASN A 94 -21.13 -0.37 -8.31
C ASN A 94 -20.19 -0.33 -7.10
N ILE A 95 -18.88 -0.46 -7.32
CA ILE A 95 -17.89 -0.39 -6.25
C ILE A 95 -16.90 0.73 -6.55
N ASN A 96 -16.43 1.40 -5.50
CA ASN A 96 -15.31 2.32 -5.61
C ASN A 96 -14.00 1.50 -5.64
N PRO A 97 -13.24 1.52 -6.75
CA PRO A 97 -12.02 0.72 -6.88
C PRO A 97 -10.90 1.16 -5.93
N ASP A 98 -10.96 2.37 -5.37
CA ASP A 98 -9.93 2.90 -4.47
C ASP A 98 -10.22 2.55 -2.99
N GLU A 99 -11.49 2.37 -2.63
CA GLU A 99 -11.93 2.25 -1.23
C GLU A 99 -12.45 0.86 -0.86
N CYS A 100 -12.90 0.05 -1.83
CA CYS A 100 -13.62 -1.20 -1.55
C CYS A 100 -12.81 -2.21 -0.72
N VAL A 101 -11.48 -2.19 -0.84
CA VAL A 101 -10.59 -3.05 -0.05
C VAL A 101 -10.62 -2.64 1.43
N ALA A 102 -10.49 -1.33 1.71
CA ALA A 102 -10.54 -0.82 3.08
C ALA A 102 -11.92 -1.04 3.71
N LEU A 103 -13.00 -0.86 2.94
CA LEU A 103 -14.35 -1.16 3.39
C LEU A 103 -14.54 -2.65 3.71
N GLY A 104 -14.02 -3.54 2.85
CA GLY A 104 -14.03 -4.98 3.11
C GLY A 104 -13.26 -5.36 4.39
N ALA A 105 -12.10 -4.73 4.62
CA ALA A 105 -11.33 -4.92 5.85
C ALA A 105 -12.09 -4.44 7.10
N ALA A 106 -12.82 -3.32 7.02
CA ALA A 106 -13.66 -2.84 8.12
C ALA A 106 -14.81 -3.82 8.43
N VAL A 107 -15.44 -4.42 7.41
CA VAL A 107 -16.44 -5.49 7.60
C VAL A 107 -15.81 -6.70 8.27
N GLN A 108 -14.60 -7.10 7.86
CA GLN A 108 -13.87 -8.20 8.48
C GLN A 108 -13.56 -7.92 9.97
N ALA A 109 -13.15 -6.71 10.32
CA ALA A 109 -12.97 -6.31 11.72
C ALA A 109 -14.29 -6.36 12.51
N GLY A 110 -15.40 -5.95 11.88
CA GLY A 110 -16.75 -6.07 12.45
C GLY A 110 -17.16 -7.53 12.73
N LEU A 111 -16.75 -8.48 11.88
CA LEU A 111 -16.97 -9.91 12.09
C LEU A 111 -16.15 -10.45 13.25
N ILE A 112 -14.85 -10.13 13.31
CA ILE A 112 -13.94 -10.56 14.38
C ILE A 112 -14.42 -10.06 15.74
N THR A 113 -14.94 -8.82 15.80
CA THR A 113 -15.47 -8.21 17.04
C THR A 113 -16.92 -8.62 17.35
N GLY A 114 -17.57 -9.39 16.47
CA GLY A 114 -18.96 -9.85 16.63
C GLY A 114 -20.02 -8.77 16.42
N GLN A 115 -19.65 -7.60 15.89
CA GLN A 115 -20.56 -6.52 15.53
C GLN A 115 -21.34 -6.82 14.24
N VAL A 116 -20.73 -7.57 13.32
CA VAL A 116 -21.38 -8.13 12.14
C VAL A 116 -21.67 -9.60 12.42
N LYS A 117 -22.89 -10.06 12.13
CA LYS A 117 -23.30 -11.46 12.27
C LYS A 117 -23.63 -12.03 10.90
N GLU A 118 -23.52 -13.35 10.75
CA GLU A 118 -24.01 -14.10 9.58
C GLU A 118 -23.20 -13.94 8.27
N LEU A 119 -21.88 -13.72 8.37
CA LEU A 119 -20.98 -13.92 7.22
C LEU A 119 -19.97 -15.04 7.54
N VAL A 120 -19.90 -16.03 6.65
CA VAL A 120 -18.83 -17.03 6.67
C VAL A 120 -17.89 -16.69 5.53
N LEU A 121 -16.65 -16.34 5.86
CA LEU A 121 -15.58 -16.16 4.89
C LEU A 121 -14.75 -17.45 4.86
N SER A 122 -14.58 -18.02 3.67
CA SER A 122 -13.62 -19.11 3.43
C SER A 122 -12.68 -18.65 2.35
N ASP A 123 -11.40 -18.60 2.68
CA ASP A 123 -10.33 -18.24 1.76
C ASP A 123 -9.61 -19.52 1.30
N ILE A 124 -8.66 -19.38 0.38
CA ILE A 124 -7.92 -20.49 -0.20
C ILE A 124 -6.40 -20.23 -0.20
N LEU A 125 -5.61 -21.30 -0.34
CA LEU A 125 -4.17 -21.17 -0.53
C LEU A 125 -3.80 -20.69 -1.95
N SER A 126 -2.80 -19.82 -2.06
CA SER A 126 -2.27 -19.38 -3.37
C SER A 126 -1.27 -20.37 -3.98
N HIS A 127 -0.60 -21.16 -3.13
CA HIS A 127 0.43 -22.12 -3.53
C HIS A 127 0.29 -23.41 -2.73
N SER A 128 0.77 -24.50 -3.32
CA SER A 128 0.83 -25.81 -2.69
C SER A 128 1.90 -25.81 -1.59
N LEU A 129 1.59 -26.47 -0.48
CA LEU A 129 2.46 -26.61 0.69
C LEU A 129 2.83 -28.07 0.91
N GLY A 130 4.07 -28.29 1.31
CA GLY A 130 4.57 -29.64 1.52
C GLY A 130 5.95 -29.68 2.15
N THR A 131 6.59 -30.84 2.07
CA THR A 131 7.94 -31.05 2.61
C THR A 131 8.92 -31.54 1.56
N GLU A 132 10.19 -31.19 1.74
CA GLU A 132 11.29 -31.81 1.00
C GLU A 132 11.51 -33.24 1.54
N THR A 133 11.47 -34.21 0.63
CA THR A 133 11.82 -35.60 0.90
C THR A 133 13.16 -35.97 0.26
N ILE A 134 13.61 -37.20 0.48
CA ILE A 134 14.91 -37.67 0.00
C ILE A 134 14.96 -37.60 -1.52
N GLY A 135 16.08 -37.10 -2.04
CA GLY A 135 16.27 -36.94 -3.48
C GLY A 135 15.68 -35.65 -4.02
N ASP A 136 15.58 -34.59 -3.20
CA ASP A 136 15.12 -33.26 -3.61
C ASP A 136 13.71 -33.27 -4.20
N THR A 137 12.85 -34.14 -3.67
CA THR A 137 11.48 -34.32 -4.15
C THR A 137 10.51 -33.57 -3.26
N PHE A 138 9.63 -32.78 -3.87
CA PHE A 138 8.56 -32.09 -3.17
C PHE A 138 7.39 -33.05 -2.93
N ASP A 139 7.15 -33.40 -1.65
CA ASP A 139 5.96 -34.12 -1.24
C ASP A 139 4.86 -33.12 -0.85
N MET A 140 3.92 -32.91 -1.76
CA MET A 140 2.82 -31.98 -1.62
C MET A 140 1.77 -32.53 -0.65
N LEU A 141 1.50 -31.80 0.42
CA LEU A 141 0.56 -32.20 1.46
C LEU A 141 -0.77 -31.47 1.36
N ILE A 142 -0.72 -30.18 0.99
CA ILE A 142 -1.90 -29.34 0.82
C ILE A 142 -1.74 -28.64 -0.53
N ALA A 143 -2.68 -28.89 -1.44
CA ALA A 143 -2.62 -28.31 -2.78
C ALA A 143 -3.01 -26.82 -2.76
N LYS A 144 -2.49 -26.05 -3.72
CA LYS A 144 -3.01 -24.70 -4.00
C LYS A 144 -4.53 -24.74 -4.19
N HIS A 145 -5.18 -23.64 -3.83
CA HIS A 145 -6.63 -23.46 -3.82
C HIS A 145 -7.40 -24.32 -2.80
N SER A 146 -6.71 -25.05 -1.92
CA SER A 146 -7.38 -25.69 -0.78
C SER A 146 -7.96 -24.62 0.14
N PHE A 147 -9.20 -24.82 0.61
CA PHE A 147 -9.84 -23.92 1.57
C PHE A 147 -9.04 -23.85 2.87
N ILE A 148 -8.95 -22.65 3.45
CA ILE A 148 -8.49 -22.44 4.81
C ILE A 148 -9.67 -22.09 5.71
N PRO A 149 -9.68 -22.57 6.96
CA PRO A 149 -8.61 -23.33 7.63
C PRO A 149 -8.57 -24.80 7.18
N THR A 150 -7.39 -25.42 7.20
CA THR A 150 -7.20 -26.83 6.82
C THR A 150 -6.06 -27.50 7.57
N SER A 151 -6.10 -28.83 7.65
CA SER A 151 -5.15 -29.63 8.41
C SER A 151 -4.90 -30.98 7.74
N VAL A 152 -3.64 -31.30 7.48
CA VAL A 152 -3.21 -32.57 6.87
C VAL A 152 -2.05 -33.15 7.67
N SER A 153 -2.00 -34.48 7.80
CA SER A 153 -0.89 -35.18 8.44
C SER A 153 -0.37 -36.28 7.52
N GLN A 154 0.95 -36.42 7.49
CA GLN A 154 1.64 -37.47 6.74
C GLN A 154 2.70 -38.13 7.61
N ASP A 155 2.77 -39.46 7.53
CA ASP A 155 3.73 -40.25 8.29
C ASP A 155 4.95 -40.55 7.42
N TYR A 156 6.12 -40.20 7.94
CA TYR A 156 7.44 -40.51 7.37
C TYR A 156 8.17 -41.51 8.27
N THR A 157 9.22 -42.12 7.75
CA THR A 157 10.05 -43.06 8.53
C THR A 157 11.52 -42.73 8.47
N THR A 158 12.31 -43.22 9.44
CA THR A 158 13.77 -43.15 9.35
C THR A 158 14.29 -43.91 8.13
N VAL A 159 15.39 -43.44 7.56
CA VAL A 159 15.96 -44.00 6.32
C VAL A 159 17.40 -44.46 6.47
N VAL A 160 18.04 -44.13 7.58
CA VAL A 160 19.39 -44.60 7.94
C VAL A 160 19.34 -45.32 9.27
N GLU A 161 20.20 -46.33 9.43
CA GLU A 161 20.37 -47.05 10.69
C GLU A 161 20.83 -46.10 11.81
N ASN A 162 20.24 -46.25 13.00
CA ASN A 162 20.52 -45.42 14.18
C ASN A 162 20.39 -43.91 13.92
N GLN A 163 19.49 -43.51 13.02
CA GLN A 163 19.21 -42.11 12.74
C GLN A 163 18.64 -41.41 13.99
N SER A 164 19.42 -40.49 14.56
CA SER A 164 19.08 -39.79 15.81
C SER A 164 18.32 -38.47 15.63
N ARG A 165 18.21 -37.99 14.39
CA ARG A 165 17.54 -36.73 14.04
C ARG A 165 16.85 -36.80 12.68
N VAL A 166 15.73 -36.11 12.52
CA VAL A 166 15.03 -35.88 11.25
C VAL A 166 14.99 -34.37 11.01
N ARG A 167 15.41 -33.94 9.83
CA ARG A 167 15.28 -32.54 9.38
C ARG A 167 14.01 -32.44 8.54
N ILE A 168 13.16 -31.48 8.87
CA ILE A 168 11.93 -31.19 8.14
C ILE A 168 12.13 -29.84 7.46
N ASN A 169 12.14 -29.84 6.12
CA ASN A 169 12.17 -28.61 5.34
C ASN A 169 10.76 -28.37 4.78
N VAL A 170 10.17 -27.23 5.13
CA VAL A 170 8.84 -26.82 4.70
C VAL A 170 8.97 -25.99 3.44
N VAL A 171 8.19 -26.33 2.41
CA VAL A 171 8.35 -25.82 1.05
C VAL A 171 6.99 -25.39 0.49
N GLU A 172 6.99 -24.30 -0.28
CA GLU A 172 5.86 -23.71 -0.98
C GLU A 172 6.15 -23.61 -2.49
N GLY A 173 5.29 -24.19 -3.34
CA GLY A 173 5.40 -24.08 -4.79
C GLY A 173 4.80 -25.24 -5.55
N GLU A 174 4.96 -25.24 -6.88
CA GLU A 174 4.32 -26.19 -7.79
C GLU A 174 5.31 -27.10 -8.55
N SER A 175 6.63 -26.90 -8.36
CA SER A 175 7.63 -27.81 -8.93
C SER A 175 7.64 -29.13 -8.17
N LYS A 176 7.89 -30.24 -8.89
CA LYS A 176 8.15 -31.55 -8.27
C LYS A 176 9.52 -31.61 -7.59
N VAL A 177 10.43 -30.71 -7.96
CA VAL A 177 11.77 -30.59 -7.38
C VAL A 177 11.70 -29.58 -6.24
N ALA A 178 12.05 -30.02 -5.03
CA ALA A 178 11.88 -29.19 -3.84
C ALA A 178 12.79 -27.94 -3.85
N SER A 179 14.00 -28.04 -4.41
CA SER A 179 14.94 -26.92 -4.55
C SER A 179 14.52 -25.85 -5.56
N GLU A 180 13.56 -26.15 -6.45
CA GLU A 180 12.98 -25.18 -7.40
C GLU A 180 11.80 -24.39 -6.79
N ASN A 181 11.34 -24.79 -5.61
CA ASN A 181 10.27 -24.14 -4.87
C ASN A 181 10.82 -23.20 -3.78
N VAL A 182 9.94 -22.44 -3.14
CA VAL A 182 10.31 -21.52 -2.05
C VAL A 182 10.39 -22.28 -0.74
N ARG A 183 11.56 -22.28 -0.10
CA ARG A 183 11.71 -22.81 1.26
C ARG A 183 11.16 -21.81 2.27
N LEU A 184 10.15 -22.22 3.02
CA LEU A 184 9.52 -21.40 4.05
C LEU A 184 10.24 -21.50 5.40
N GLY A 185 10.78 -22.68 5.73
CA GLY A 185 11.41 -22.90 7.01
C GLY A 185 12.04 -24.28 7.14
N THR A 186 12.83 -24.46 8.19
CA THR A 186 13.48 -25.73 8.50
C THR A 186 13.60 -25.91 9.99
N PHE A 187 13.28 -27.10 10.47
CA PHE A 187 13.48 -27.46 11.87
C PHE A 187 13.89 -28.93 11.98
N ILE A 188 14.43 -29.30 13.15
CA ILE A 188 14.97 -30.63 13.40
C ILE A 188 14.19 -31.26 14.55
N LEU A 189 13.66 -32.47 14.32
CA LEU A 189 13.23 -33.35 15.40
C LEU A 189 14.42 -34.21 15.82
N ASP A 190 14.92 -34.00 17.03
CA ASP A 190 16.07 -34.68 17.60
C ASP A 190 15.67 -35.78 18.61
N GLY A 191 16.62 -36.60 19.03
CA GLY A 191 16.38 -37.61 20.08
C GLY A 191 15.56 -38.81 19.59
N ILE A 192 15.69 -39.16 18.32
CA ILE A 192 15.06 -40.36 17.75
C ILE A 192 15.80 -41.60 18.30
N PRO A 193 15.08 -42.60 18.85
CA PRO A 193 15.68 -43.84 19.34
C PRO A 193 16.48 -44.58 18.26
N PRO A 194 17.62 -45.21 18.61
CA PRO A 194 18.40 -46.01 17.68
C PRO A 194 17.62 -47.26 17.24
N GLY A 195 17.72 -47.60 15.96
CA GLY A 195 17.03 -48.74 15.34
C GLY A 195 17.34 -48.84 13.84
N PRO A 196 16.88 -49.92 13.18
CA PRO A 196 17.05 -50.06 11.74
C PRO A 196 16.25 -49.00 10.95
N PRO A 197 16.56 -48.76 9.67
CA PRO A 197 15.72 -47.94 8.79
C PRO A 197 14.26 -48.40 8.82
N GLY A 198 13.32 -47.45 8.83
CA GLY A 198 11.88 -47.73 8.88
C GLY A 198 11.32 -48.00 10.28
N SER A 199 12.17 -48.09 11.32
CA SER A 199 11.76 -48.50 12.67
C SER A 199 11.09 -47.41 13.51
N GLN A 200 11.19 -46.15 13.09
CA GLN A 200 10.62 -45.00 13.80
C GLN A 200 9.72 -44.23 12.86
N THR A 201 8.54 -43.82 13.35
CA THR A 201 7.51 -43.14 12.56
C THR A 201 7.41 -41.68 13.00
N ILE A 202 7.55 -40.77 12.05
CA ILE A 202 7.51 -39.33 12.27
C ILE A 202 6.28 -38.78 11.56
N ARG A 203 5.25 -38.42 12.33
CA ARG A 203 4.07 -37.74 11.80
C ARG A 203 4.37 -36.26 11.65
N VAL A 204 4.30 -35.76 10.43
CA VAL A 204 4.37 -34.34 10.13
C VAL A 204 2.96 -33.85 9.86
N LYS A 205 2.47 -32.93 10.69
CA LYS A 205 1.17 -32.30 10.59
C LYS A 205 1.34 -30.86 10.11
N PHE A 206 0.62 -30.49 9.06
CA PHE A 206 0.46 -29.12 8.59
C PHE A 206 -0.91 -28.63 9.03
N ASP A 207 -0.95 -27.49 9.71
CA ASP A 207 -2.16 -26.88 10.23
C ASP A 207 -2.18 -25.41 9.82
N ILE A 208 -3.24 -24.98 9.13
CA ILE A 208 -3.37 -23.61 8.62
C ILE A 208 -4.64 -23.03 9.18
N ASP A 209 -4.51 -21.89 9.88
CA ASP A 209 -5.64 -21.22 10.51
C ASP A 209 -6.39 -20.26 9.57
N ASN A 210 -7.39 -19.57 10.10
CA ASN A 210 -8.20 -18.61 9.35
C ASN A 210 -7.41 -17.38 8.86
N ASN A 211 -6.23 -17.13 9.42
CA ASN A 211 -5.36 -16.02 9.03
C ASN A 211 -4.29 -16.44 8.02
N GLY A 212 -4.28 -17.72 7.61
CA GLY A 212 -3.24 -18.28 6.76
C GLY A 212 -1.91 -18.53 7.49
N ILE A 213 -1.90 -18.57 8.83
CA ILE A 213 -0.71 -18.92 9.61
C ILE A 213 -0.52 -20.43 9.57
N LEU A 214 0.63 -20.86 9.05
CA LEU A 214 0.99 -22.27 8.93
C LEU A 214 1.77 -22.71 10.18
N THR A 215 1.24 -23.71 10.88
CA THR A 215 1.98 -24.44 11.93
C THR A 215 2.31 -25.84 11.42
N VAL A 216 3.60 -26.16 11.39
CA VAL A 216 4.09 -27.50 11.03
C VAL A 216 4.65 -28.17 12.26
N THR A 217 4.04 -29.27 12.68
CA THR A 217 4.46 -30.07 13.84
C THR A 217 4.97 -31.42 13.37
N ALA A 218 6.17 -31.82 13.81
CA ALA A 218 6.70 -33.16 13.62
C ALA A 218 6.73 -33.91 14.95
N THR A 219 6.09 -35.07 15.02
CA THR A 219 5.98 -35.90 16.23
C THR A 219 6.49 -37.30 15.94
N ASN A 220 7.44 -37.79 16.72
CA ASN A 220 7.81 -39.21 16.73
C ASN A 220 6.71 -39.99 17.49
N LEU A 221 6.05 -40.92 16.81
CA LEU A 221 4.86 -41.61 17.33
C LEU A 221 5.20 -42.59 18.45
N GLU A 222 6.40 -43.14 18.49
CA GLU A 222 6.83 -44.13 19.48
C GLU A 222 7.19 -43.46 20.83
N THR A 223 7.79 -42.28 20.79
CA THR A 223 8.26 -41.54 21.98
C THR A 223 7.31 -40.42 22.41
N GLY A 224 6.42 -39.98 21.53
CA GLY A 224 5.58 -38.79 21.72
C GLY A 224 6.34 -37.47 21.67
N LYS A 225 7.66 -37.49 21.44
CA LYS A 225 8.47 -36.27 21.33
C LYS A 225 8.08 -35.52 20.06
N ALA A 226 7.82 -34.23 20.20
CA ALA A 226 7.44 -33.35 19.10
C ALA A 226 8.34 -32.12 19.04
N ASN A 227 8.49 -31.58 17.84
CA ASN A 227 9.03 -30.25 17.59
C ASN A 227 8.19 -29.58 16.51
N GLN A 228 8.13 -28.26 16.47
CA GLN A 228 7.31 -27.53 15.51
C GLN A 228 7.95 -26.24 15.06
N ILE A 229 7.44 -25.71 13.96
CA ILE A 229 7.70 -24.37 13.48
C ILE A 229 6.37 -23.69 13.14
N THR A 230 6.26 -22.40 13.44
CA THR A 230 5.14 -21.55 13.01
C THR A 230 5.66 -20.56 11.99
N ILE A 231 5.00 -20.51 10.84
CA ILE A 231 5.37 -19.72 9.66
C ILE A 231 4.16 -18.85 9.32
N GLU A 232 4.35 -17.54 9.46
CA GLU A 232 3.37 -16.56 9.02
C GLU A 232 3.59 -16.29 7.52
N ALA A 233 2.51 -16.13 6.75
CA ALA A 233 2.57 -16.01 5.28
C ALA A 233 3.32 -14.76 4.76
N SER A 234 3.67 -13.82 5.64
CA SER A 234 4.39 -12.59 5.30
C SER A 234 5.89 -12.85 5.11
N LYS A 235 6.33 -12.86 3.83
CA LYS A 235 7.72 -13.02 3.35
C LYS A 235 8.76 -11.99 3.86
N THR A 236 8.37 -11.08 4.74
CA THR A 236 9.24 -10.10 5.39
C THR A 236 8.94 -10.11 6.88
N ARG A 237 9.58 -11.03 7.61
CA ARG A 237 9.69 -10.89 9.06
C ARG A 237 10.85 -9.97 9.37
N LEU A 238 10.52 -8.89 10.08
CA LEU A 238 11.40 -8.35 11.08
C LEU A 238 11.57 -9.44 12.15
N SER A 239 12.79 -9.73 12.58
CA SER A 239 13.08 -10.54 13.75
C SER A 239 12.38 -9.95 14.99
N ASP A 240 12.24 -10.73 16.06
CA ASP A 240 11.61 -10.20 17.29
C ASP A 240 12.38 -8.97 17.83
N GLU A 241 13.70 -8.92 17.61
CA GLU A 241 14.57 -7.77 17.91
C GLU A 241 14.26 -6.58 16.99
N GLU A 242 14.04 -6.82 15.70
CA GLU A 242 13.64 -5.78 14.75
C GLU A 242 12.21 -5.28 14.98
N ILE A 243 11.30 -6.12 15.50
CA ILE A 243 9.95 -5.71 15.91
C ILE A 243 10.02 -4.80 17.13
N VAL A 244 10.83 -5.15 18.14
CA VAL A 244 11.04 -4.29 19.31
C VAL A 244 11.68 -2.97 18.88
N ARG A 245 12.72 -3.01 18.07
CA ARG A 245 13.37 -1.81 17.53
C ARG A 245 12.42 -0.96 16.69
N ALA A 246 11.56 -1.57 15.88
CA ALA A 246 10.57 -0.84 15.10
C ALA A 246 9.51 -0.19 15.98
N LYS A 247 9.13 -0.82 17.10
CA LYS A 247 8.24 -0.22 18.11
C LYS A 247 8.91 0.94 18.84
N ASP A 248 10.14 0.76 19.31
CA ASP A 248 10.91 1.81 19.97
C ASP A 248 11.11 3.01 19.04
N ASN A 249 11.46 2.77 17.77
CA ASN A 249 11.58 3.82 16.75
C ASN A 249 10.23 4.48 16.44
N LEU A 250 9.11 3.75 16.48
CA LEU A 250 7.77 4.32 16.28
C LEU A 250 7.38 5.19 17.46
N GLU A 251 7.63 4.74 18.69
CA GLU A 251 7.41 5.51 19.91
C GLU A 251 8.25 6.79 19.88
N GLU A 252 9.54 6.70 19.57
CA GLU A 252 10.44 7.84 19.38
C GLU A 252 9.95 8.76 18.26
N LEU A 253 9.52 8.26 17.09
CA LEU A 253 8.94 9.06 16.02
C LEU A 253 7.59 9.70 16.38
N THR A 254 6.79 9.08 17.25
CA THR A 254 5.52 9.66 17.72
C THR A 254 5.72 10.65 18.87
N GLU A 255 6.72 10.46 19.72
CA GLU A 255 7.15 11.43 20.73
C GLU A 255 7.87 12.60 20.07
N GLU A 256 8.69 12.34 19.06
CA GLU A 256 9.28 13.32 18.15
C GLU A 256 8.20 14.01 17.35
N ALA A 257 7.19 13.36 16.76
CA ALA A 257 6.09 14.06 16.07
C ALA A 257 5.16 14.82 17.03
N GLY A 258 5.05 14.35 18.29
CA GLY A 258 4.35 15.05 19.37
C GLY A 258 5.11 16.27 19.88
N SER A 259 6.44 16.26 19.81
CA SER A 259 7.34 17.38 20.17
C SER A 259 7.74 18.26 18.97
N HIS A 260 7.73 17.73 17.75
CA HIS A 260 7.84 18.34 16.42
C HIS A 260 6.45 18.72 15.86
N LYS A 261 5.41 18.72 16.71
CA LYS A 261 4.62 19.95 16.82
C LYS A 261 5.47 21.06 17.47
N GLU A 262 6.68 21.28 16.97
CA GLU A 262 7.17 22.64 16.87
C GLU A 262 6.16 23.27 15.93
N ALA A 263 5.15 23.93 16.52
CA ALA A 263 4.47 25.00 15.82
C ALA A 263 5.58 25.76 15.09
N LEU A 264 5.41 25.99 13.78
CA LEU A 264 6.25 26.93 13.01
C LEU A 264 6.71 28.01 13.99
N PRO A 265 8.04 28.21 14.21
CA PRO A 265 8.52 29.11 15.26
C PRO A 265 7.72 30.41 15.16
N ASP A 266 7.32 31.02 16.28
CA ASP A 266 6.29 32.09 16.27
C ASP A 266 6.53 33.14 15.16
N THR A 267 7.79 33.42 14.85
CA THR A 267 8.26 34.22 13.70
C THR A 267 7.71 33.80 12.33
N TYR A 268 7.71 32.51 11.98
CA TYR A 268 7.18 32.00 10.72
C TYR A 268 5.65 32.04 10.68
N ARG A 269 4.99 31.80 11.81
CA ARG A 269 3.53 31.90 11.92
C ARG A 269 3.07 33.35 11.78
N GLU A 270 3.78 34.28 12.40
CA GLU A 270 3.56 35.72 12.28
C GLU A 270 3.82 36.20 10.84
N ALA A 271 4.88 35.73 10.19
CA ALA A 271 5.19 36.03 8.80
C ALA A 271 4.08 35.57 7.84
N MET A 272 3.54 34.37 8.02
CA MET A 272 2.42 33.87 7.19
C MET A 272 1.13 34.68 7.40
N ALA A 273 0.86 35.11 8.63
CA ALA A 273 -0.28 35.98 8.93
C ALA A 273 -0.10 37.38 8.29
N LEU A 274 1.14 37.90 8.28
CA LEU A 274 1.51 39.14 7.59
C LEU A 274 1.32 39.04 6.07
N ILE A 275 1.75 37.94 5.44
CA ILE A 275 1.50 37.69 4.00
C ILE A 275 0.01 37.73 3.70
N THR A 276 -0.79 36.99 4.47
CA THR A 276 -2.25 36.93 4.27
C THR A 276 -2.90 38.33 4.39
N ARG A 277 -2.44 39.14 5.35
CA ARG A 277 -2.89 40.52 5.52
C ARG A 277 -2.48 41.42 4.35
N ALA A 278 -1.25 41.27 3.86
CA ALA A 278 -0.73 41.99 2.70
C ALA A 278 -1.50 41.65 1.42
N GLU A 279 -1.80 40.37 1.17
CA GLU A 279 -2.63 39.93 0.05
C GLU A 279 -4.03 40.55 0.09
N GLY A 280 -4.64 40.64 1.29
CA GLY A 280 -5.93 41.32 1.48
C GLY A 280 -5.88 42.82 1.18
N MET A 281 -4.72 43.46 1.33
CA MET A 281 -4.52 44.88 1.05
C MET A 281 -4.40 45.18 -0.44
N GLU A 282 -4.03 44.20 -1.27
CA GLU A 282 -3.86 44.39 -2.74
C GLU A 282 -5.13 44.96 -3.40
N PHE A 283 -6.31 44.61 -2.90
CA PHE A 283 -7.59 45.05 -3.45
C PHE A 283 -7.97 46.49 -3.08
N ARG A 284 -7.22 47.13 -2.18
CA ARG A 284 -7.52 48.44 -1.60
C ARG A 284 -6.56 49.55 -2.03
N VAL A 285 -5.47 49.20 -2.69
CA VAL A 285 -4.36 50.11 -3.04
C VAL A 285 -4.19 50.22 -4.56
N ASN A 286 -3.36 51.17 -5.00
CA ASN A 286 -3.09 51.38 -6.42
C ASN A 286 -2.07 50.35 -6.99
N ASP A 287 -2.00 50.22 -8.33
CA ASP A 287 -1.14 49.25 -9.02
C ASP A 287 0.35 49.32 -8.65
N MET A 288 0.86 50.51 -8.28
CA MET A 288 2.26 50.66 -7.88
C MET A 288 2.51 50.04 -6.50
N GLU A 289 1.58 50.19 -5.57
CA GLU A 289 1.68 49.59 -4.23
C GLU A 289 1.37 48.08 -4.26
N VAL A 290 0.46 47.62 -5.12
CA VAL A 290 0.25 46.17 -5.37
C VAL A 290 1.55 45.51 -5.83
N LYS A 291 2.31 46.16 -6.71
CA LYS A 291 3.59 45.62 -7.19
C LYS A 291 4.62 45.49 -6.07
N ARG A 292 4.70 46.49 -5.18
CA ARG A 292 5.60 46.47 -4.01
C ARG A 292 5.22 45.40 -3.00
N LEU A 293 3.92 45.23 -2.72
CA LEU A 293 3.41 44.16 -1.85
C LEU A 293 3.80 42.79 -2.38
N ARG A 294 3.60 42.52 -3.67
CA ARG A 294 3.93 41.22 -4.29
C ARG A 294 5.42 40.91 -4.29
N GLU A 295 6.26 41.91 -4.52
CA GLU A 295 7.71 41.74 -4.46
C GLU A 295 8.16 41.33 -3.04
N LEU A 296 7.65 42.00 -1.99
CA LEU A 296 7.97 41.66 -0.60
C LEU A 296 7.35 40.34 -0.13
N ILE A 297 6.12 40.02 -0.53
CA ILE A 297 5.49 38.72 -0.27
C ILE A 297 6.34 37.60 -0.87
N GLN A 298 6.75 37.73 -2.13
CA GLN A 298 7.54 36.70 -2.80
C GLN A 298 8.93 36.51 -2.15
N GLU A 299 9.57 37.59 -1.70
CA GLU A 299 10.83 37.52 -0.97
C GLU A 299 10.69 36.85 0.40
N LEU A 300 9.60 37.15 1.12
CA LEU A 300 9.30 36.55 2.42
C LEU A 300 8.93 35.06 2.28
N GLU A 301 8.13 34.69 1.28
CA GLU A 301 7.82 33.29 0.93
C GLU A 301 9.08 32.50 0.58
N LEU A 302 10.00 33.11 -0.18
CA LEU A 302 11.28 32.50 -0.51
C LEU A 302 12.15 32.31 0.74
N ALA A 303 12.22 33.30 1.63
CA ALA A 303 12.95 33.21 2.90
C ALA A 303 12.38 32.11 3.82
N ILE A 304 11.06 31.97 3.88
CA ILE A 304 10.36 30.88 4.58
C ILE A 304 10.72 29.53 3.96
N SER A 305 10.67 29.40 2.63
CA SER A 305 10.95 28.14 1.92
C SER A 305 12.40 27.68 2.03
N LEU A 306 13.33 28.61 2.21
CA LEU A 306 14.77 28.37 2.33
C LEU A 306 15.26 28.27 3.79
N ASP A 307 14.34 28.35 4.75
CA ASP A 307 14.60 28.29 6.19
C ASP A 307 15.69 29.27 6.67
N LYS A 308 15.53 30.55 6.30
CA LYS A 308 16.47 31.62 6.64
C LYS A 308 15.87 32.58 7.69
N PRO A 309 16.05 32.34 9.00
CA PRO A 309 15.33 33.07 10.05
C PRO A 309 15.64 34.56 10.11
N ASN A 310 16.88 34.97 9.81
CA ASN A 310 17.23 36.40 9.76
C ASN A 310 16.55 37.12 8.59
N ASP A 311 16.51 36.48 7.41
CA ASP A 311 15.85 37.01 6.22
C ASP A 311 14.33 37.08 6.45
N VAL A 312 13.73 36.11 7.15
CA VAL A 312 12.31 36.14 7.53
C VAL A 312 11.99 37.32 8.44
N LEU A 313 12.84 37.61 9.43
CA LEU A 313 12.65 38.77 10.32
C LEU A 313 12.76 40.10 9.55
N GLU A 314 13.82 40.25 8.76
CA GLU A 314 14.06 41.46 7.96
C GLU A 314 12.90 41.72 6.98
N LYS A 315 12.45 40.70 6.27
CA LYS A 315 11.34 40.82 5.30
C LYS A 315 9.96 40.96 5.96
N SER A 316 9.78 40.41 7.16
CA SER A 316 8.55 40.64 7.94
C SER A 316 8.46 42.09 8.43
N ASP A 317 9.58 42.67 8.87
CA ASP A 317 9.64 44.09 9.28
C ASP A 317 9.37 45.02 8.09
N GLU A 318 10.02 44.80 6.95
CA GLU A 318 9.79 45.57 5.71
C GLU A 318 8.33 45.50 5.24
N LEU A 319 7.73 44.30 5.25
CA LEU A 319 6.33 44.12 4.85
C LEU A 319 5.36 44.74 5.85
N SER A 320 5.67 44.68 7.14
CA SER A 320 4.87 45.28 8.21
C SER A 320 4.89 46.81 8.15
N GLU A 321 6.05 47.42 7.92
CA GLU A 321 6.17 48.88 7.72
C GLU A 321 5.36 49.35 6.51
N LEU A 322 5.48 48.65 5.37
CA LEU A 322 4.71 48.97 4.17
C LEU A 322 3.21 48.82 4.41
N LEU A 323 2.78 47.74 5.08
CA LEU A 323 1.38 47.54 5.43
C LEU A 323 0.84 48.67 6.31
N PHE A 324 1.61 49.12 7.31
CA PHE A 324 1.23 50.22 8.18
C PHE A 324 1.05 51.53 7.38
N ASP A 325 1.98 51.86 6.50
CA ASP A 325 1.91 53.05 5.64
C ASP A 325 0.69 53.00 4.70
N LEU A 326 0.38 51.82 4.16
CA LEU A 326 -0.77 51.62 3.29
C LEU A 326 -2.10 51.65 4.06
N GLU A 327 -2.15 51.13 5.28
CA GLU A 327 -3.32 51.22 6.14
C GLU A 327 -3.61 52.65 6.58
N ASP A 328 -2.58 53.46 6.87
CA ASP A 328 -2.76 54.88 7.17
C ASP A 328 -3.25 55.66 5.94
N ALA A 329 -2.72 55.33 4.75
CA ALA A 329 -3.07 56.01 3.50
C ALA A 329 -4.42 55.57 2.89
N TYR A 330 -4.85 54.31 3.08
CA TYR A 330 -6.03 53.70 2.42
C TYR A 330 -7.05 53.09 3.41
N GLY A 331 -6.90 53.33 4.71
CA GLY A 331 -7.64 52.66 5.79
C GLY A 331 -9.11 53.06 5.95
N GLN A 332 -9.58 54.15 5.35
CA GLN A 332 -10.99 54.58 5.47
C GLN A 332 -11.82 54.24 4.22
N VAL A 333 -12.51 53.08 4.27
CA VAL A 333 -13.82 52.88 3.62
C VAL A 333 -14.65 51.96 4.54
N ASP A 334 -15.80 52.46 4.99
CA ASP A 334 -16.79 51.82 5.88
C ASP A 334 -17.46 50.57 5.27
N GLU A 335 -17.93 49.70 6.17
CA GLU A 335 -18.77 48.52 5.94
C GLU A 335 -20.02 48.83 5.08
N PRO A 336 -20.51 47.89 4.23
CA PRO A 336 -21.82 48.02 3.63
C PRO A 336 -22.92 47.74 4.66
N GLU A 337 -23.85 48.68 4.80
CA GLU A 337 -25.12 48.54 5.53
C GLU A 337 -25.90 47.31 5.03
N ASP A 338 -26.38 46.49 5.97
CA ASP A 338 -27.37 45.43 5.73
C ASP A 338 -28.67 46.05 5.17
N GLU A 339 -28.91 45.91 3.86
CA GLU A 339 -30.23 46.07 3.27
C GLU A 339 -31.12 44.90 3.72
N ALA A 340 -32.05 45.21 4.62
CA ALA A 340 -33.18 44.36 4.97
C ALA A 340 -33.95 43.97 3.70
N ALA A 341 -33.91 42.68 3.36
CA ALA A 341 -34.78 42.10 2.34
C ALA A 341 -36.17 41.82 2.94
N ASP A 342 -37.16 42.43 2.31
CA ASP A 342 -38.60 42.34 2.57
C ASP A 342 -39.09 40.89 2.80
N GLU A 343 -39.76 40.68 3.93
CA GLU A 343 -40.87 39.75 4.03
C GLU A 343 -42.06 40.37 3.29
N ASP A 344 -42.48 39.79 2.17
CA ASP A 344 -43.92 39.68 1.87
C ASP A 344 -44.24 38.63 0.78
N GLU A 345 -45.21 37.79 1.17
CA GLU A 345 -46.24 37.14 0.37
C GLU A 345 -45.88 36.17 -0.78
N LEU A 346 -46.16 34.89 -0.52
CA LEU A 346 -46.95 34.05 -1.43
C LEU A 346 -47.71 32.98 -0.63
N THR A 347 -48.93 33.34 -0.24
CA THR A 347 -50.05 32.43 -0.01
C THR A 347 -50.70 32.06 -1.34
N ASP A 348 -50.69 30.78 -1.71
CA ASP A 348 -51.88 29.92 -1.87
C ASP A 348 -51.51 28.53 -2.43
#